data_AF-A0A257PWS6-F1
#
_entry.id   AF-A0A257PWS6-F1
#
_cell.length_a   1.000
_cell.length_b   1.000
_cell.length_c   1.000
_cell.angle_alpha   90.00
_cell.angle_beta   90.00
_cell.angle_gamma   90.00
#
_symmetry.space_group_name_H-M   'P 1'
#
loop_
_entity.id
_entity.type
_entity.pdbx_description
1 polymer ?
#
loop_
_entity_poly.entity_id
_entity_poly.type
_entity_poly.pdbx_seq_one_letter_code
_entity_poly.pdbx_strand_id
1 'polypeptide(L)'
;EGCSGWKHFVHAVQTSLYHELAIIASGIVIVALTWGAPNQIGMWTFMVLWWMHQSAKLNVFFGVRNLNEEFIPEHLTFLKSFLKSKPMNLFFPISITVSMVITTLLFQHAATAHSAFTRSGETFLGTLMALAILEHWFLVVPLPSAKLWQWGLASRKPAKAFSVEITAGFLGAGKTTYMRRRLAELAAQDPAIAGKTVVLVNDFASVGIDGSLLNAQGADVVELPNGCICCSLRDDLARQLQETVTRWAPDRVLIEPSGVADIASLIGVMRRPALEPFVRELKVTTLIDGGAFLGDYATLPAHFAAQARLASTLIINKVDLVSAAERRMVAETLRRLNPSVAIATARYGAVEPELEAVPAIDPDHGNHAGHDPACADHQCSHAAHAHSHDPQPSHTGAHDHPAPPRHEHEHEHEHAHEHQHDHAGAELGFVSWQAELAGIADPAALAGVLEAITRGAYGEIKRVKGLTRAGAGWVNFDVAGGRASMTAFAAAAGETARIVAIGRSIDGLGLTTAFSACTTRQAA
;
A
#
# COMPACT_ATOMS: atom_id res chain seq x y z
N GLU A 1 -6.53 32.70 -21.40
CA GLU A 1 -6.72 33.93 -20.59
C GLU A 1 -7.46 34.97 -21.41
N GLY A 2 -8.31 35.80 -20.80
CA GLY A 2 -9.11 36.82 -21.52
C GLY A 2 -10.48 36.36 -22.05
N CYS A 3 -10.92 35.13 -21.75
CA CYS A 3 -12.24 34.66 -22.14
C CYS A 3 -13.32 35.20 -21.19
N SER A 4 -14.12 36.16 -21.66
CA SER A 4 -15.19 36.77 -20.89
C SER A 4 -16.47 36.89 -21.73
N GLY A 5 -17.61 37.05 -21.07
CA GLY A 5 -18.91 37.20 -21.73
C GLY A 5 -19.33 35.94 -22.50
N TRP A 6 -19.75 36.11 -23.74
CA TRP A 6 -20.35 35.05 -24.57
C TRP A 6 -19.39 33.90 -24.91
N LYS A 7 -18.11 34.21 -25.18
CA LYS A 7 -17.12 33.16 -25.47
C LYS A 7 -16.91 32.23 -24.28
N HIS A 8 -16.92 32.78 -23.07
CA HIS A 8 -16.81 32.00 -21.84
C HIS A 8 -18.06 31.12 -21.65
N PHE A 9 -19.25 31.67 -21.89
CA PHE A 9 -20.50 30.88 -21.87
C PHE A 9 -20.45 29.70 -22.84
N VAL A 10 -20.03 29.93 -24.10
CA VAL A 10 -19.94 28.86 -25.11
C VAL A 10 -18.97 27.77 -24.67
N HIS A 11 -17.78 28.10 -24.17
CA HIS A 11 -16.84 27.10 -23.68
C HIS A 11 -17.37 26.34 -22.46
N ALA A 12 -18.05 27.01 -21.53
CA ALA A 12 -18.69 26.36 -20.38
C ALA A 12 -19.83 25.43 -20.78
N VAL A 13 -20.56 25.74 -21.87
CA VAL A 13 -21.57 24.83 -22.44
C VAL A 13 -20.90 23.64 -23.12
N GLN A 14 -19.83 23.88 -23.89
CA GLN A 14 -19.10 22.82 -24.59
C GLN A 14 -18.57 21.72 -23.66
N THR A 15 -18.12 22.06 -22.46
CA THR A 15 -17.61 21.07 -21.48
C THR A 15 -18.69 20.13 -20.96
N SER A 16 -19.97 20.53 -20.98
CA SER A 16 -21.11 19.73 -20.49
C SER A 16 -22.09 19.32 -21.60
N LEU A 17 -21.83 19.67 -22.86
CA LEU A 17 -22.82 19.59 -23.95
C LEU A 17 -23.36 18.17 -24.15
N TYR A 18 -22.49 17.16 -24.23
CA TYR A 18 -22.90 15.78 -24.44
C TYR A 18 -23.78 15.24 -23.30
N HIS A 19 -23.47 15.62 -22.06
CA HIS A 19 -24.28 15.25 -20.90
C HIS A 19 -25.68 15.89 -20.97
N GLU A 20 -25.76 17.17 -21.36
CA GLU A 20 -27.05 17.86 -21.52
C GLU A 20 -27.90 17.26 -22.64
N LEU A 21 -27.28 16.93 -23.78
CA LEU A 21 -27.96 16.27 -24.89
C LEU A 21 -28.50 14.89 -24.48
N ALA A 22 -27.73 14.12 -23.71
CA ALA A 22 -28.17 12.82 -23.18
C ALA A 22 -29.37 12.95 -22.22
N ILE A 23 -29.35 13.96 -21.35
CA ILE A 23 -30.47 14.26 -20.45
C ILE A 23 -31.72 14.66 -21.24
N ILE A 24 -31.59 15.54 -22.24
CA ILE A 24 -32.72 15.95 -23.09
C ILE A 24 -33.29 14.75 -23.86
N ALA A 25 -32.44 13.92 -24.45
CA ALA A 25 -32.88 12.72 -25.16
C ALA A 25 -33.63 11.76 -24.24
N SER A 26 -33.13 11.57 -23.01
CA SER A 26 -33.81 10.77 -21.97
C SER A 26 -35.15 11.37 -21.57
N GLY A 27 -35.24 12.71 -21.45
CA GLY A 27 -36.49 13.43 -21.22
C GLY A 27 -37.52 13.20 -22.33
N ILE A 28 -37.10 13.27 -23.60
CA ILE A 28 -37.97 12.98 -24.75
C ILE A 28 -38.51 11.55 -24.68
N VAL A 29 -37.65 10.58 -24.38
CA VAL A 29 -38.05 9.17 -24.22
C VAL A 29 -39.05 9.02 -23.08
N ILE A 30 -38.79 9.62 -21.91
CA ILE A 30 -39.72 9.57 -20.77
C ILE A 30 -41.08 10.15 -21.16
N VAL A 31 -41.11 11.33 -21.77
CA VAL A 31 -42.36 11.98 -22.23
C VAL A 31 -43.10 11.08 -23.20
N ALA A 32 -42.41 10.51 -24.20
CA ALA A 32 -43.02 9.63 -25.19
C ALA A 32 -43.61 8.36 -24.56
N LEU A 33 -42.89 7.72 -23.63
CA LEU A 33 -43.36 6.52 -22.94
C LEU A 33 -44.54 6.80 -21.99
N THR A 34 -44.58 7.99 -21.39
CA THR A 34 -45.67 8.40 -20.49
C THR A 34 -46.82 9.08 -21.22
N TRP A 35 -46.73 9.32 -22.52
CA TRP A 35 -47.72 10.10 -23.27
C TRP A 35 -49.08 9.39 -23.25
N GLY A 36 -50.10 10.07 -22.72
CA GLY A 36 -51.44 9.49 -22.56
C GLY A 36 -51.57 8.41 -21.48
N ALA A 37 -50.51 8.12 -20.71
CA ALA A 37 -50.56 7.20 -19.59
C ALA A 37 -51.32 7.82 -18.40
N PRO A 38 -52.01 7.02 -17.56
CA PRO A 38 -52.74 7.51 -16.40
C PRO A 38 -51.81 8.04 -15.28
N ASN A 39 -50.56 7.59 -15.24
CA ASN A 39 -49.55 8.06 -14.29
C ASN A 39 -48.55 9.00 -14.99
N GLN A 40 -48.61 10.28 -14.64
CA GLN A 40 -47.70 11.31 -15.14
C GLN A 40 -46.63 11.73 -14.13
N ILE A 41 -46.62 11.14 -12.93
CA ILE A 41 -45.73 11.57 -11.83
C ILE A 41 -44.27 11.40 -12.20
N GLY A 42 -43.90 10.32 -12.89
CA GLY A 42 -42.52 10.08 -13.34
C GLY A 42 -42.02 11.15 -14.31
N MET A 43 -42.85 11.53 -15.29
CA MET A 43 -42.53 12.61 -16.23
C MET A 43 -42.35 13.94 -15.50
N TRP A 44 -43.29 14.31 -14.61
CA TRP A 44 -43.19 15.56 -13.86
C TRP A 44 -42.01 15.56 -12.88
N THR A 45 -41.66 14.42 -12.29
CA THR A 45 -40.47 14.29 -11.45
C THR A 45 -39.21 14.62 -12.24
N PHE A 46 -39.08 14.05 -13.45
CA PHE A 46 -37.98 14.36 -14.34
C PHE A 46 -37.93 15.85 -14.71
N MET A 47 -39.07 16.44 -15.07
CA MET A 47 -39.13 17.86 -15.44
C MET A 47 -38.75 18.78 -14.28
N VAL A 48 -39.18 18.47 -13.06
CA VAL A 48 -38.80 19.22 -11.85
C VAL A 48 -37.30 19.14 -11.62
N LEU A 49 -36.71 17.93 -11.61
CA LEU A 49 -35.28 17.75 -11.39
C LEU A 49 -34.44 18.42 -12.48
N TRP A 50 -34.85 18.27 -13.75
CA TRP A 50 -34.17 18.90 -14.88
C TRP A 50 -34.23 20.43 -14.80
N TRP A 51 -35.42 21.01 -14.56
CA TRP A 51 -35.59 22.45 -14.40
C TRP A 51 -34.73 23.01 -13.26
N MET A 52 -34.74 22.35 -12.10
CA MET A 52 -33.99 22.80 -10.94
C MET A 52 -32.48 22.68 -11.16
N HIS A 53 -32.03 21.65 -11.87
CA HIS A 53 -30.62 21.51 -12.29
C HIS A 53 -30.18 22.66 -13.20
N GLN A 54 -31.00 23.04 -14.19
CA GLN A 54 -30.69 24.19 -15.05
C GLN A 54 -30.70 25.51 -14.26
N SER A 55 -31.66 25.67 -13.34
CA SER A 55 -31.73 26.86 -12.49
C SER A 55 -30.48 27.00 -11.60
N ALA A 56 -30.01 25.91 -11.00
CA ALA A 56 -28.79 25.90 -10.21
C ALA A 56 -27.55 26.25 -11.05
N LYS A 57 -27.40 25.66 -12.24
CA LYS A 57 -26.31 25.97 -13.18
C LYS A 57 -26.29 27.44 -13.60
N LEU A 58 -27.45 28.00 -13.94
CA LEU A 58 -27.57 29.42 -14.31
C LEU A 58 -27.24 30.33 -13.14
N ASN A 59 -27.70 30.00 -11.93
CA ASN A 59 -27.36 30.75 -10.73
C ASN A 59 -25.85 30.76 -10.48
N VAL A 60 -25.20 29.59 -10.53
CA VAL A 60 -23.74 29.44 -10.43
C VAL A 60 -22.99 30.24 -11.51
N PHE A 61 -23.48 30.20 -12.76
CA PHE A 61 -22.88 30.93 -13.88
C PHE A 61 -22.97 32.46 -13.72
N PHE A 62 -24.15 32.98 -13.35
CA PHE A 62 -24.32 34.42 -13.09
C PHE A 62 -23.61 34.89 -11.83
N GLY A 63 -23.35 33.95 -10.93
CA GLY A 63 -22.58 34.09 -9.71
C GLY A 63 -23.45 34.02 -8.47
N VAL A 64 -23.00 33.21 -7.52
CA VAL A 64 -23.59 33.00 -6.20
C VAL A 64 -22.52 33.16 -5.13
N ARG A 65 -22.93 33.26 -3.87
CA ARG A 65 -22.01 33.48 -2.75
C ARG A 65 -21.27 32.20 -2.35
N ASN A 66 -21.95 31.06 -2.44
CA ASN A 66 -21.42 29.79 -1.99
C ASN A 66 -21.36 28.81 -3.18
N LEU A 67 -20.16 28.59 -3.69
CA LEU A 67 -19.89 27.75 -4.86
C LEU A 67 -19.40 26.35 -4.47
N ASN A 68 -19.39 26.02 -3.17
CA ASN A 68 -18.88 24.74 -2.65
C ASN A 68 -17.44 24.43 -3.15
N GLU A 69 -16.64 25.46 -3.42
CA GLU A 69 -15.27 25.34 -3.96
C GLU A 69 -14.34 24.53 -3.05
N GLU A 70 -14.69 24.44 -1.77
CA GLU A 70 -14.00 23.66 -0.75
C GLU A 70 -14.07 22.15 -1.02
N PHE A 71 -15.05 21.67 -1.79
CA PHE A 71 -15.19 20.26 -2.17
C PHE A 71 -14.35 19.87 -3.39
N ILE A 72 -13.88 20.84 -4.18
CA ILE A 72 -13.11 20.58 -5.40
C ILE A 72 -11.74 19.96 -5.02
N PRO A 73 -11.36 18.80 -5.59
CA PRO A 73 -10.05 18.18 -5.38
C PRO A 73 -8.89 19.09 -5.83
N GLU A 74 -7.71 18.94 -5.21
CA GLU A 74 -6.55 19.78 -5.51
C GLU A 74 -6.14 19.78 -6.99
N HIS A 75 -6.20 18.62 -7.65
CA HIS A 75 -5.90 18.48 -9.08
C HIS A 75 -6.92 19.17 -10.00
N LEU A 76 -8.10 19.55 -9.49
CA LEU A 76 -9.14 20.30 -10.20
C LEU A 76 -9.26 21.76 -9.73
N THR A 77 -8.30 22.26 -8.96
CA THR A 77 -8.33 23.65 -8.44
C THR A 77 -8.44 24.69 -9.55
N PHE A 78 -7.96 24.39 -10.75
CA PHE A 78 -8.13 25.25 -11.92
C PHE A 78 -9.61 25.55 -12.24
N LEU A 79 -10.55 24.65 -11.90
CA LEU A 79 -11.99 24.87 -12.08
C LEU A 79 -12.51 26.04 -11.25
N LYS A 80 -11.87 26.38 -10.12
CA LYS A 80 -12.23 27.57 -9.33
C LYS A 80 -12.13 28.85 -10.16
N SER A 81 -11.22 28.91 -11.14
CA SER A 81 -11.09 30.08 -12.02
C SER A 81 -12.30 30.30 -12.94
N PHE A 82 -13.11 29.27 -13.17
CA PHE A 82 -14.34 29.33 -13.97
C PHE A 82 -15.57 29.69 -13.11
N LEU A 83 -15.47 29.58 -11.78
CA LEU A 83 -16.55 29.86 -10.85
C LEU A 83 -16.49 31.34 -10.41
N LYS A 84 -17.62 32.04 -10.51
CA LYS A 84 -17.68 33.48 -10.22
C LYS A 84 -18.43 33.73 -8.93
N SER A 85 -17.73 34.08 -7.86
CA SER A 85 -18.38 34.45 -6.59
C SER A 85 -18.99 35.86 -6.69
N LYS A 86 -20.30 35.97 -6.47
CA LYS A 86 -21.03 37.26 -6.45
C LYS A 86 -22.11 37.27 -5.37
N PRO A 87 -22.41 38.45 -4.79
CA PRO A 87 -23.32 38.56 -3.65
C PRO A 87 -24.76 38.14 -3.94
N MET A 88 -25.27 38.34 -5.15
CA MET A 88 -26.57 37.84 -5.64
C MET A 88 -26.74 38.23 -7.13
N ASN A 89 -27.47 37.41 -7.90
CA ASN A 89 -27.89 37.75 -9.27
C ASN A 89 -29.42 38.02 -9.31
N LEU A 90 -29.91 38.73 -10.33
CA LEU A 90 -31.35 39.07 -10.47
C LEU A 90 -32.21 37.85 -10.85
N PHE A 91 -31.60 36.79 -11.37
CA PHE A 91 -32.28 35.56 -11.76
C PHE A 91 -32.76 34.75 -10.54
N PHE A 92 -32.01 34.77 -9.44
CA PHE A 92 -32.32 34.09 -8.20
C PHE A 92 -33.72 34.41 -7.62
N PRO A 93 -34.09 35.67 -7.34
CA PRO A 93 -35.41 35.98 -6.80
C PRO A 93 -36.54 35.58 -7.75
N ILE A 94 -36.32 35.64 -9.07
CA ILE A 94 -37.30 35.23 -10.08
C ILE A 94 -37.48 33.71 -10.04
N SER A 95 -36.39 32.93 -10.10
CA SER A 95 -36.47 31.47 -10.14
C SER A 95 -37.04 30.88 -8.85
N ILE A 96 -36.67 31.44 -7.68
CA ILE A 96 -37.23 31.04 -6.39
C ILE A 96 -38.70 31.38 -6.29
N THR A 97 -39.12 32.58 -6.71
CA THR A 97 -40.54 32.99 -6.65
C THR A 97 -41.40 32.07 -7.51
N VAL A 98 -40.98 31.81 -8.76
CA VAL A 98 -41.69 30.88 -9.66
C VAL A 98 -41.78 29.49 -9.05
N SER A 99 -40.66 28.95 -8.56
CA SER A 99 -40.62 27.62 -7.97
C SER A 99 -41.46 27.53 -6.68
N MET A 100 -41.51 28.59 -5.88
CA MET A 100 -42.31 28.66 -4.66
C MET A 100 -43.82 28.70 -4.97
N VAL A 101 -44.22 29.44 -6.01
CA VAL A 101 -45.60 29.43 -6.51
C VAL A 101 -45.98 28.03 -6.97
N ILE A 102 -45.15 27.39 -7.81
CA ILE A 102 -45.39 26.01 -8.28
C ILE A 102 -45.50 25.03 -7.11
N THR A 103 -44.60 25.13 -6.13
CA THR A 103 -44.62 24.29 -4.92
C THR A 103 -45.93 24.46 -4.15
N THR A 104 -46.38 25.71 -3.98
CA THR A 104 -47.63 26.02 -3.27
C THR A 104 -48.83 25.44 -4.03
N LEU A 105 -48.87 25.58 -5.36
CA LEU A 105 -49.93 25.01 -6.19
C LEU A 105 -49.96 23.47 -6.10
N LEU A 106 -48.80 22.81 -6.11
CA LEU A 106 -48.71 21.36 -5.94
C LEU A 106 -49.27 20.90 -4.59
N PHE A 107 -48.93 21.58 -3.50
CA PHE A 107 -49.50 21.24 -2.18
C PHE A 107 -51.00 21.55 -2.07
N GLN A 108 -51.48 22.61 -2.72
CA GLN A 108 -52.91 22.93 -2.76
C GLN A 108 -53.72 21.89 -3.55
N HIS A 109 -53.21 21.46 -4.71
CA HIS A 109 -53.80 20.35 -5.46
C HIS A 109 -53.76 19.05 -4.66
N ALA A 110 -52.64 18.73 -4.02
CA ALA A 110 -52.53 17.53 -3.20
C ALA A 110 -53.56 17.52 -2.05
N ALA A 111 -53.79 18.67 -1.42
CA ALA A 111 -54.76 18.83 -0.34
C ALA A 111 -56.22 18.66 -0.80
N THR A 112 -56.53 19.05 -2.04
CA THR A 112 -57.87 18.96 -2.63
C THR A 112 -58.09 17.69 -3.47
N ALA A 113 -57.04 16.88 -3.67
CA ALA A 113 -57.10 15.67 -4.47
C ALA A 113 -58.08 14.62 -3.92
N HIS A 114 -58.93 14.13 -4.81
CA HIS A 114 -59.95 13.11 -4.51
C HIS A 114 -59.40 11.68 -4.47
N SER A 115 -58.26 11.43 -5.12
CA SER A 115 -57.62 10.09 -5.15
C SER A 115 -56.37 10.05 -4.26
N ALA A 116 -56.15 8.92 -3.58
CA ALA A 116 -54.95 8.70 -2.77
C ALA A 116 -53.67 8.74 -3.63
N PHE A 117 -53.76 8.25 -4.87
CA PHE A 117 -52.65 8.25 -5.81
C PHE A 117 -52.20 9.67 -6.19
N THR A 118 -53.15 10.53 -6.58
CA THR A 118 -52.88 11.94 -6.93
C THR A 118 -52.33 12.70 -5.74
N ARG A 119 -52.94 12.51 -4.55
CA ARG A 119 -52.48 13.13 -3.31
C ARG A 119 -51.02 12.79 -2.99
N SER A 120 -50.65 11.52 -3.05
CA SER A 120 -49.27 11.08 -2.79
C SER A 120 -48.29 11.57 -3.85
N GLY A 121 -48.67 11.49 -5.13
CA GLY A 121 -47.82 11.93 -6.24
C GLY A 121 -47.51 13.43 -6.22
N GLU A 122 -48.53 14.26 -5.99
CA GLU A 122 -48.37 15.72 -5.91
C GLU A 122 -47.63 16.16 -4.64
N THR A 123 -47.86 15.48 -3.51
CA THR A 123 -47.09 15.70 -2.27
C THR A 123 -45.61 15.38 -2.49
N PHE A 124 -45.31 14.29 -3.19
CA PHE A 124 -43.94 13.90 -3.54
C PHE A 124 -43.28 14.96 -4.44
N LEU A 125 -43.94 15.37 -5.52
CA LEU A 125 -43.44 16.42 -6.42
C LEU A 125 -43.24 17.76 -5.68
N GLY A 126 -44.19 18.15 -4.83
CA GLY A 126 -44.08 19.35 -4.00
C GLY A 126 -42.91 19.29 -3.02
N THR A 127 -42.66 18.12 -2.44
CA THR A 127 -41.51 17.90 -1.54
C THR A 127 -40.18 18.01 -2.29
N LEU A 128 -40.05 17.40 -3.48
CA LEU A 128 -38.86 17.53 -4.31
C LEU A 128 -38.60 18.98 -4.71
N MET A 129 -39.64 19.72 -5.12
CA MET A 129 -39.52 21.13 -5.46
C MET A 129 -39.10 21.96 -4.23
N ALA A 130 -39.67 21.69 -3.05
CA ALA A 130 -39.30 22.37 -1.81
C ALA A 130 -37.82 22.13 -1.41
N LEU A 131 -37.34 20.89 -1.54
CA LEU A 131 -35.92 20.56 -1.31
C LEU A 131 -35.00 21.28 -2.30
N ALA A 132 -35.42 21.37 -3.57
CA ALA A 132 -34.64 22.08 -4.58
C ALA A 132 -34.62 23.60 -4.34
N ILE A 133 -35.71 24.20 -3.84
CA ILE A 133 -35.73 25.59 -3.37
C ILE A 133 -34.74 25.77 -2.21
N LEU A 134 -34.71 24.84 -1.26
CA LEU A 134 -33.78 24.88 -0.12
C LEU A 134 -32.31 24.84 -0.59
N GLU A 135 -31.99 23.99 -1.57
CA GLU A 135 -30.67 23.95 -2.20
C GLU A 135 -30.27 25.30 -2.81
N HIS A 136 -31.21 25.96 -3.50
CA HIS A 136 -30.97 27.29 -4.07
C HIS A 136 -30.68 28.34 -2.99
N TRP A 137 -31.37 28.27 -1.85
CA TRP A 137 -31.04 29.11 -0.70
C TRP A 137 -29.62 28.84 -0.18
N PHE A 138 -29.15 27.59 -0.14
CA PHE A 138 -27.78 27.29 0.26
C PHE A 138 -26.70 27.87 -0.67
N LEU A 139 -27.01 28.12 -1.94
CA LEU A 139 -26.11 28.82 -2.86
C LEU A 139 -25.94 30.31 -2.51
N VAL A 140 -26.97 30.94 -1.93
CA VAL A 140 -26.99 32.39 -1.62
C VAL A 140 -26.63 32.70 -0.18
N VAL A 141 -27.05 31.85 0.76
CA VAL A 141 -26.72 32.04 2.18
C VAL A 141 -25.23 31.75 2.39
N PRO A 142 -24.47 32.66 3.02
CA PRO A 142 -23.03 32.51 3.25
C PRO A 142 -22.76 31.55 4.44
N LEU A 143 -23.28 30.33 4.37
CA LEU A 143 -22.97 29.28 5.34
C LEU A 143 -21.81 28.43 4.81
N PRO A 144 -20.76 28.18 5.61
CA PRO A 144 -19.71 27.25 5.26
C PRO A 144 -20.29 25.83 5.24
N SER A 145 -20.78 25.40 4.08
CA SER A 145 -21.37 24.08 3.85
C SER A 145 -20.39 22.96 4.22
N ALA A 146 -19.08 23.17 4.06
CA ALA A 146 -18.07 22.22 4.49
C ALA A 146 -18.09 21.93 6.00
N LYS A 147 -18.52 22.88 6.86
CA LYS A 147 -18.68 22.60 8.30
C LYS A 147 -19.81 21.62 8.58
N LEU A 148 -20.88 21.64 7.78
CA LEU A 148 -22.01 20.70 7.89
C LEU A 148 -21.60 19.28 7.46
N TRP A 149 -20.64 19.18 6.54
CA TRP A 149 -20.21 17.92 5.92
C TRP A 149 -18.76 17.53 6.26
N GLN A 150 -18.17 18.15 7.29
CA GLN A 150 -16.75 17.97 7.64
C GLN A 150 -16.44 16.51 8.02
N TRP A 151 -17.43 15.80 8.57
CA TRP A 151 -17.36 14.37 8.86
C TRP A 151 -17.14 13.51 7.61
N GLY A 152 -17.67 13.93 6.46
CA GLY A 152 -17.43 13.29 5.15
C GLY A 152 -16.13 13.73 4.46
N LEU A 153 -15.50 14.81 4.93
CA LEU A 153 -14.26 15.38 4.39
C LEU A 153 -13.02 15.12 5.27
N ALA A 154 -13.14 14.29 6.31
CA ALA A 154 -12.08 14.02 7.29
C ALA A 154 -10.79 13.43 6.70
N SER A 155 -10.82 12.94 5.45
CA SER A 155 -9.66 12.48 4.68
C SER A 155 -8.73 13.61 4.20
N ARG A 156 -9.01 14.88 4.55
CA ARG A 156 -8.23 16.05 4.10
C ARG A 156 -7.49 16.78 5.22
N LYS A 157 -7.35 16.21 6.42
CA LYS A 157 -6.48 16.82 7.44
C LYS A 157 -5.02 16.72 6.97
N PRO A 158 -4.24 17.81 7.00
CA PRO A 158 -2.83 17.75 6.67
C PRO A 158 -2.16 16.75 7.61
N ALA A 159 -1.45 15.79 7.01
CA ALA A 159 -0.67 14.82 7.75
C ALA A 159 0.30 15.57 8.67
N LYS A 160 0.24 15.30 9.97
CA LYS A 160 1.30 15.69 10.90
C LYS A 160 2.60 15.01 10.43
N ALA A 161 3.74 15.69 10.55
CA ALA A 161 5.02 15.06 10.23
C ALA A 161 5.28 13.86 11.17
N PHE A 162 5.73 12.73 10.61
CA PHE A 162 5.91 11.46 11.31
C PHE A 162 7.28 10.85 11.04
N SER A 163 7.78 10.05 11.99
CA SER A 163 9.00 9.25 11.81
C SER A 163 8.65 7.85 11.29
N VAL A 164 9.47 7.30 10.40
CA VAL A 164 9.32 5.95 9.84
C VAL A 164 10.47 5.08 10.30
N GLU A 165 10.17 3.89 10.81
CA GLU A 165 11.17 2.89 11.21
C GLU A 165 10.86 1.56 10.51
N ILE A 166 11.77 1.14 9.62
CA ILE A 166 11.68 -0.11 8.86
C ILE A 166 12.56 -1.15 9.54
N THR A 167 11.96 -2.27 9.94
CA THR A 167 12.66 -3.41 10.53
C THR A 167 12.86 -4.51 9.48
N ALA A 168 13.98 -4.44 8.77
CA ALA A 168 14.38 -5.37 7.71
C ALA A 168 15.17 -6.57 8.24
N GLY A 169 15.49 -7.52 7.34
CA GLY A 169 16.30 -8.70 7.63
C GLY A 169 15.77 -9.96 6.95
N PHE A 170 16.65 -10.94 6.71
CA PHE A 170 16.28 -12.18 6.02
C PHE A 170 15.28 -13.04 6.83
N LEU A 171 14.74 -14.10 6.22
CA LEU A 171 13.81 -15.00 6.90
C LEU A 171 14.46 -15.59 8.16
N GLY A 172 13.73 -15.62 9.27
CA GLY A 172 14.23 -16.21 10.52
C GLY A 172 15.13 -15.31 11.38
N ALA A 173 15.52 -14.12 10.92
CA ALA A 173 16.42 -13.23 11.67
C ALA A 173 15.84 -12.66 12.99
N GLY A 174 14.53 -12.83 13.23
CA GLY A 174 13.87 -12.39 14.47
C GLY A 174 13.19 -11.01 14.39
N LYS A 175 12.88 -10.51 13.19
CA LYS A 175 12.20 -9.21 12.95
C LYS A 175 10.96 -8.99 13.82
N THR A 176 10.02 -9.93 13.80
CA THR A 176 8.76 -9.85 14.56
C THR A 176 9.01 -9.78 16.07
N THR A 177 9.96 -10.58 16.59
CA THR A 177 10.33 -10.57 18.01
C THR A 177 10.93 -9.22 18.42
N TYR A 178 11.81 -8.66 17.59
CA TYR A 178 12.37 -7.32 17.80
C TYR A 178 11.29 -6.24 17.75
N MET A 179 10.38 -6.28 16.77
CA MET A 179 9.27 -5.32 16.64
C MET A 179 8.38 -5.29 17.88
N ARG A 180 8.00 -6.45 18.43
CA ARG A 180 7.20 -6.53 19.66
C ARG A 180 7.91 -5.90 20.85
N ARG A 181 9.21 -6.19 21.00
CA ARG A 181 10.00 -5.62 22.10
C ARG A 181 10.14 -4.11 21.94
N ARG A 182 10.38 -3.65 20.72
CA ARG A 182 10.47 -2.22 20.39
C ARG A 182 9.16 -1.49 20.72
N LEU A 183 8.02 -2.10 20.44
CA LEU A 183 6.71 -1.56 20.82
C LEU A 183 6.52 -1.51 22.33
N ALA A 184 6.87 -2.56 23.06
CA ALA A 184 6.84 -2.56 24.52
C ALA A 184 7.74 -1.48 25.14
N GLU A 185 8.95 -1.28 24.59
CA GLU A 185 9.86 -0.21 25.01
C GLU A 185 9.33 1.18 24.72
N LEU A 186 8.64 1.37 23.60
CA LEU A 186 7.99 2.64 23.26
C LEU A 186 6.77 2.89 24.16
N ALA A 187 5.97 1.87 24.45
CA ALA A 187 4.80 1.97 25.33
C ALA A 187 5.19 2.23 26.80
N ALA A 188 6.38 1.79 27.22
CA ALA A 188 6.92 2.05 28.55
C ALA A 188 7.48 3.48 28.74
N GLN A 189 7.66 4.23 27.64
CA GLN A 189 8.07 5.63 27.71
C GLN A 189 6.89 6.53 28.11
N ASP A 190 7.20 7.74 28.58
CA ASP A 190 6.18 8.74 28.88
C ASP A 190 5.28 8.94 27.64
N PRO A 191 3.93 8.89 27.78
CA PRO A 191 3.00 9.10 26.67
C PRO A 191 3.25 10.40 25.88
N ALA A 192 3.78 11.45 26.52
CA ALA A 192 4.15 12.69 25.84
C ALA A 192 5.36 12.53 24.90
N ILE A 193 6.21 11.53 25.14
CA ILE A 193 7.43 11.22 24.38
C ILE A 193 7.18 10.08 23.37
N ALA A 194 6.43 9.06 23.77
CA ALA A 194 6.13 7.90 22.93
C ALA A 194 5.34 8.28 21.66
N GLY A 195 4.40 9.24 21.81
CA GLY A 195 3.54 9.69 20.71
C GLY A 195 2.65 8.57 20.18
N LYS A 196 1.85 8.89 19.14
CA LYS A 196 0.99 7.89 18.51
C LYS A 196 1.78 7.02 17.54
N THR A 197 1.89 5.73 17.84
CA THR A 197 2.58 4.76 16.97
C THR A 197 1.57 3.91 16.20
N VAL A 198 1.75 3.81 14.89
CA VAL A 198 1.01 2.88 14.02
C VAL A 198 1.99 1.84 13.48
N VAL A 199 1.54 0.59 13.40
CA VAL A 199 2.35 -0.53 12.95
C VAL A 199 1.74 -1.12 11.70
N LEU A 200 2.58 -1.30 10.67
CA LEU A 200 2.23 -1.96 9.41
C LEU A 200 3.01 -3.28 9.31
N VAL A 201 2.30 -4.39 9.41
CA VAL A 201 2.87 -5.75 9.36
C VAL A 201 2.38 -6.46 8.12
N ASN A 202 3.27 -7.10 7.37
CA ASN A 202 2.91 -7.78 6.13
C ASN A 202 2.46 -9.25 6.26
N ASP A 203 2.83 -9.96 7.33
CA ASP A 203 2.84 -11.43 7.32
C ASP A 203 1.49 -12.01 7.79
N PHE A 204 0.67 -12.55 6.86
CA PHE A 204 -0.63 -13.19 7.11
C PHE A 204 -0.61 -14.34 8.15
N ALA A 205 0.56 -14.94 8.41
CA ALA A 205 0.71 -15.99 9.43
C ALA A 205 0.76 -15.45 10.88
N SER A 206 0.85 -14.14 11.07
CA SER A 206 0.86 -13.48 12.39
C SER A 206 -0.52 -12.94 12.82
N VAL A 207 -1.51 -12.94 11.92
CA VAL A 207 -2.73 -12.14 12.06
C VAL A 207 -3.77 -12.76 13.03
N GLY A 208 -3.66 -14.03 13.40
CA GLY A 208 -4.45 -14.59 14.52
C GLY A 208 -3.79 -14.45 15.89
N ILE A 209 -2.45 -14.40 15.90
CA ILE A 209 -1.63 -14.65 17.10
C ILE A 209 -1.04 -13.35 17.67
N ASP A 210 -0.68 -12.40 16.80
CA ASP A 210 0.11 -11.22 17.18
C ASP A 210 -0.67 -9.91 17.12
N GLY A 211 -1.71 -9.79 16.28
CA GLY A 211 -2.52 -8.56 16.19
C GLY A 211 -3.27 -8.22 17.49
N SER A 212 -3.83 -9.22 18.16
CA SER A 212 -4.47 -9.08 19.47
C SER A 212 -3.47 -8.74 20.59
N LEU A 213 -2.25 -9.27 20.50
CA LEU A 213 -1.15 -9.06 21.45
C LEU A 213 -0.48 -7.68 21.29
N LEU A 214 -0.42 -7.16 20.07
CA LEU A 214 0.12 -5.82 19.77
C LEU A 214 -0.87 -4.70 20.12
N ASN A 215 -2.18 -4.92 19.91
CA ASN A 215 -3.22 -4.01 20.39
C ASN A 215 -3.24 -3.88 21.92
N ALA A 216 -2.88 -4.95 22.64
CA ALA A 216 -2.78 -4.93 24.11
C ALA A 216 -1.66 -4.02 24.66
N GLN A 217 -0.73 -3.55 23.81
CA GLN A 217 0.37 -2.67 24.18
C GLN A 217 0.17 -1.21 23.73
N GLY A 218 -1.05 -0.81 23.36
CA GLY A 218 -1.42 0.59 23.12
C GLY A 218 -1.05 1.16 21.73
N ALA A 219 -0.77 0.31 20.75
CA ALA A 219 -0.59 0.71 19.36
C ALA A 219 -1.85 0.42 18.54
N ASP A 220 -2.28 1.39 17.70
CA ASP A 220 -3.32 1.16 16.70
C ASP A 220 -2.69 0.36 15.53
N VAL A 221 -2.92 -0.95 15.51
CA VAL A 221 -2.43 -1.83 14.44
C VAL A 221 -3.33 -1.70 13.23
N VAL A 222 -2.79 -1.26 12.10
CA VAL A 222 -3.52 -1.16 10.83
C VAL A 222 -3.07 -2.30 9.93
N GLU A 223 -3.95 -3.28 9.78
CA GLU A 223 -3.73 -4.43 8.90
C GLU A 223 -3.87 -4.01 7.44
N LEU A 224 -2.95 -4.50 6.60
CA LEU A 224 -3.04 -4.31 5.16
C LEU A 224 -3.86 -5.47 4.56
N PRO A 225 -5.01 -5.20 3.92
CA PRO A 225 -5.91 -6.25 3.43
C PRO A 225 -5.30 -7.14 2.32
N ASN A 226 -4.13 -6.78 1.77
CA ASN A 226 -3.54 -7.42 0.59
C ASN A 226 -2.09 -7.92 0.75
N GLY A 227 -1.63 -8.34 1.94
CA GLY A 227 -0.56 -9.36 2.08
C GLY A 227 0.87 -9.17 1.56
N CYS A 228 1.15 -8.10 0.83
CA CYS A 228 2.41 -7.94 0.12
C CYS A 228 2.96 -6.51 0.25
N ILE A 229 3.75 -6.26 1.29
CA ILE A 229 4.79 -5.22 1.34
C ILE A 229 5.95 -5.61 0.38
N CYS A 230 5.96 -6.85 -0.13
CA CYS A 230 6.99 -7.37 -1.04
C CYS A 230 6.59 -7.36 -2.52
N CYS A 231 6.21 -6.18 -3.03
CA CYS A 231 6.41 -5.81 -4.45
C CYS A 231 5.25 -5.92 -5.45
N SER A 232 4.00 -6.27 -5.08
CA SER A 232 2.91 -6.26 -6.07
C SER A 232 2.17 -4.93 -6.26
N LEU A 233 2.23 -3.95 -5.35
CA LEU A 233 1.73 -2.60 -5.61
C LEU A 233 2.48 -1.55 -4.77
N ARG A 234 3.57 -0.97 -5.31
CA ARG A 234 4.20 0.24 -4.74
C ARG A 234 3.17 1.36 -4.55
N ASP A 235 2.17 1.41 -5.43
CA ASP A 235 1.04 2.33 -5.37
C ASP A 235 0.05 2.00 -4.25
N ASP A 236 -0.20 0.72 -3.94
CA ASP A 236 -1.06 0.34 -2.82
C ASP A 236 -0.40 0.62 -1.49
N LEU A 237 0.90 0.34 -1.33
CA LEU A 237 1.60 0.69 -0.08
C LEU A 237 1.61 2.21 0.12
N ALA A 238 1.87 2.99 -0.94
CA ALA A 238 1.82 4.45 -0.88
C ALA A 238 0.42 4.95 -0.49
N ARG A 239 -0.62 4.40 -1.12
CA ARG A 239 -2.02 4.74 -0.85
C ARG A 239 -2.44 4.34 0.56
N GLN A 240 -2.12 3.13 1.01
CA GLN A 240 -2.43 2.64 2.35
C GLN A 240 -1.70 3.44 3.42
N LEU A 241 -0.43 3.79 3.19
CA LEU A 241 0.30 4.65 4.11
C LEU A 241 -0.31 6.05 4.15
N GLN A 242 -0.71 6.61 3.00
CA GLN A 242 -1.39 7.90 2.93
C GLN A 242 -2.73 7.86 3.68
N GLU A 243 -3.56 6.83 3.48
CA GLU A 243 -4.81 6.60 4.20
C GLU A 243 -4.57 6.47 5.70
N THR A 244 -3.55 5.70 6.09
CA THR A 244 -3.17 5.47 7.49
C THR A 244 -2.75 6.77 8.17
N VAL A 245 -1.84 7.51 7.53
CA VAL A 245 -1.34 8.78 8.07
C VAL A 245 -2.47 9.81 8.16
N THR A 246 -3.35 9.86 7.16
CA THR A 246 -4.49 10.78 7.13
C THR A 246 -5.52 10.43 8.22
N ARG A 247 -5.86 9.15 8.36
CA ARG A 247 -6.89 8.68 9.30
C ARG A 247 -6.42 8.73 10.75
N TRP A 248 -5.18 8.32 11.01
CA TRP A 248 -4.69 8.11 12.36
C TRP A 248 -3.78 9.23 12.86
N ALA A 249 -3.20 10.05 11.96
CA ALA A 249 -2.25 11.12 12.28
C ALA A 249 -1.13 10.68 13.26
N PRO A 250 -0.36 9.62 12.93
CA PRO A 250 0.66 9.07 13.82
C PRO A 250 1.86 10.02 13.98
N ASP A 251 2.54 9.90 15.13
CA ASP A 251 3.89 10.43 15.34
C ASP A 251 4.96 9.50 14.74
N ARG A 252 4.67 8.19 14.70
CA ARG A 252 5.58 7.15 14.26
C ARG A 252 4.86 6.06 13.48
N VAL A 253 5.48 5.60 12.39
CA VAL A 253 5.07 4.41 11.65
C VAL A 253 6.18 3.36 11.72
N LEU A 254 5.87 2.19 12.27
CA LEU A 254 6.75 1.02 12.24
C LEU A 254 6.35 0.11 11.08
N ILE A 255 7.31 -0.31 10.27
CA ILE A 255 7.06 -1.16 9.10
C ILE A 255 7.88 -2.45 9.23
N GLU A 256 7.21 -3.60 9.26
CA GLU A 256 7.84 -4.92 9.12
C GLU A 256 7.60 -5.46 7.71
N PRO A 257 8.58 -5.32 6.79
CA PRO A 257 8.49 -5.94 5.49
C PRO A 257 8.76 -7.45 5.53
N SER A 258 8.40 -8.15 4.45
CA SER A 258 8.75 -9.56 4.28
C SER A 258 10.27 -9.77 4.31
N GLY A 259 10.72 -10.95 4.72
CA GLY A 259 12.15 -11.28 4.81
C GLY A 259 12.92 -11.25 3.48
N VAL A 260 12.20 -11.22 2.35
CA VAL A 260 12.74 -11.09 0.99
C VAL A 260 12.39 -9.76 0.33
N ALA A 261 11.80 -8.82 1.08
CA ALA A 261 11.35 -7.57 0.50
C ALA A 261 12.52 -6.70 0.00
N ASP A 262 12.27 -5.97 -1.08
CA ASP A 262 13.18 -4.94 -1.56
C ASP A 262 13.06 -3.66 -0.72
N ILE A 263 14.07 -3.40 0.10
CA ILE A 263 14.13 -2.20 0.95
C ILE A 263 14.23 -0.92 0.12
N ALA A 264 14.86 -0.95 -1.05
CA ALA A 264 14.97 0.22 -1.92
C ALA A 264 13.59 0.68 -2.40
N SER A 265 12.71 -0.27 -2.74
CA SER A 265 11.31 0.02 -3.08
C SER A 265 10.57 0.74 -1.95
N LEU A 266 10.75 0.32 -0.70
CA LEU A 266 10.08 0.94 0.46
C LEU A 266 10.57 2.36 0.71
N ILE A 267 11.89 2.57 0.64
CA ILE A 267 12.48 3.90 0.72
C ILE A 267 11.93 4.79 -0.42
N GLY A 268 11.79 4.24 -1.63
CA GLY A 268 11.21 4.93 -2.78
C GLY A 268 9.76 5.38 -2.57
N VAL A 269 8.95 4.59 -1.85
CA VAL A 269 7.57 4.99 -1.48
C VAL A 269 7.57 6.19 -0.53
N MET A 270 8.48 6.23 0.45
CA MET A 270 8.58 7.36 1.39
C MET A 270 9.02 8.67 0.71
N ARG A 271 9.73 8.58 -0.43
CA ARG A 271 10.18 9.72 -1.23
C ARG A 271 9.18 10.18 -2.28
N ARG A 272 7.93 9.69 -2.26
CA ARG A 272 6.89 10.17 -3.17
C ARG A 272 6.41 11.56 -2.75
N PRO A 273 6.04 12.45 -3.69
CA PRO A 273 5.58 13.81 -3.36
C PRO A 273 4.41 13.89 -2.37
N ALA A 274 3.56 12.85 -2.33
CA ALA A 274 2.43 12.77 -1.40
C ALA A 274 2.82 12.49 0.06
N LEU A 275 4.03 11.98 0.32
CA LEU A 275 4.49 11.53 1.64
C LEU A 275 5.76 12.24 2.09
N GLU A 276 6.69 12.51 1.17
CA GLU A 276 8.02 13.08 1.45
C GLU A 276 7.97 14.34 2.35
N PRO A 277 7.06 15.32 2.15
CA PRO A 277 6.99 16.50 3.02
C PRO A 277 6.63 16.20 4.48
N PHE A 278 6.04 15.03 4.74
CA PHE A 278 5.56 14.61 6.05
C PHE A 278 6.50 13.61 6.73
N VAL A 279 7.46 13.01 6.01
CA VAL A 279 8.43 12.08 6.60
C VAL A 279 9.53 12.91 7.28
N ARG A 280 9.47 13.00 8.61
CA ARG A 280 10.48 13.70 9.43
C ARG A 280 11.81 12.96 9.46
N GLU A 281 11.74 11.63 9.55
CA GLU A 281 12.89 10.76 9.74
C GLU A 281 12.59 9.39 9.15
N LEU A 282 13.59 8.76 8.52
CA LEU A 282 13.51 7.39 8.02
C LEU A 282 14.69 6.57 8.56
N LYS A 283 14.39 5.62 9.45
CA LYS A 283 15.38 4.70 10.02
C LYS A 283 15.18 3.30 9.44
N VAL A 284 16.25 2.69 8.96
CA VAL A 284 16.25 1.30 8.48
C VAL A 284 17.14 0.47 9.40
N THR A 285 16.53 -0.48 10.11
CA THR A 285 17.22 -1.42 10.99
C THR A 285 17.17 -2.79 10.36
N THR A 286 18.32 -3.39 10.07
CA THR A 286 18.38 -4.73 9.46
C THR A 286 18.85 -5.75 10.48
N LEU A 287 18.01 -6.73 10.79
CA LEU A 287 18.34 -7.86 11.64
C LEU A 287 19.06 -8.94 10.85
N ILE A 288 20.15 -9.43 11.43
CA ILE A 288 21.03 -10.47 10.89
C ILE A 288 21.02 -11.66 11.85
N ASP A 289 20.75 -12.86 11.35
CA ASP A 289 20.91 -14.08 12.13
C ASP A 289 22.40 -14.42 12.24
N GLY A 290 23.00 -14.28 13.42
CA GLY A 290 24.42 -14.52 13.62
C GLY A 290 24.87 -15.94 13.24
N GLY A 291 24.00 -16.95 13.38
CA GLY A 291 24.32 -18.34 13.10
C GLY A 291 24.13 -18.75 11.63
N ALA A 292 23.25 -18.07 10.91
CA ALA A 292 22.93 -18.41 9.51
C ALA A 292 23.61 -17.47 8.49
N PHE A 293 24.01 -16.26 8.90
CA PHE A 293 24.41 -15.19 7.98
C PHE A 293 25.54 -15.57 7.03
N LEU A 294 26.63 -16.19 7.49
CA LEU A 294 27.77 -16.49 6.62
C LEU A 294 27.40 -17.48 5.51
N GLY A 295 26.56 -18.48 5.83
CA GLY A 295 26.05 -19.44 4.85
C GLY A 295 25.09 -18.78 3.87
N ASP A 296 24.10 -18.04 4.36
CA ASP A 296 23.12 -17.37 3.50
C ASP A 296 23.77 -16.27 2.63
N TYR A 297 24.79 -15.56 3.14
CA TYR A 297 25.57 -14.58 2.40
C TYR A 297 26.37 -15.22 1.26
N ALA A 298 26.92 -16.42 1.46
CA ALA A 298 27.61 -17.15 0.41
C ALA A 298 26.68 -17.53 -0.75
N THR A 299 25.40 -17.83 -0.46
CA THR A 299 24.40 -18.18 -1.47
C THR A 299 23.79 -16.95 -2.14
N LEU A 300 23.61 -15.85 -1.41
CA LEU A 300 22.87 -14.66 -1.84
C LEU A 300 23.61 -13.34 -1.57
N PRO A 301 24.86 -13.16 -2.02
CA PRO A 301 25.69 -12.03 -1.63
C PRO A 301 25.08 -10.68 -2.03
N ALA A 302 24.46 -10.60 -3.21
CA ALA A 302 23.84 -9.37 -3.70
C ALA A 302 22.66 -8.90 -2.83
N HIS A 303 21.83 -9.83 -2.35
CA HIS A 303 20.66 -9.53 -1.53
C HIS A 303 21.06 -8.97 -0.16
N PHE A 304 21.98 -9.65 0.53
CA PHE A 304 22.48 -9.20 1.83
C PHE A 304 23.32 -7.93 1.72
N ALA A 305 24.11 -7.77 0.65
CA ALA A 305 24.84 -6.53 0.41
C ALA A 305 23.89 -5.34 0.21
N ALA A 306 22.80 -5.50 -0.54
CA ALA A 306 21.80 -4.46 -0.72
C ALA A 306 21.13 -4.07 0.61
N GLN A 307 20.71 -5.06 1.41
CA GLN A 307 20.10 -4.80 2.73
C GLN A 307 21.08 -4.15 3.73
N ALA A 308 22.33 -4.59 3.76
CA ALA A 308 23.34 -4.05 4.67
C ALA A 308 23.72 -2.60 4.31
N ARG A 309 23.80 -2.27 3.01
CA ARG A 309 24.12 -0.91 2.53
C ARG A 309 23.02 0.11 2.80
N LEU A 310 21.76 -0.31 2.74
CA LEU A 310 20.61 0.57 2.98
C LEU A 310 20.27 0.71 4.48
N ALA A 311 20.89 -0.10 5.34
CA ALA A 311 20.66 -0.06 6.77
C ALA A 311 21.36 1.13 7.43
N SER A 312 20.63 1.84 8.27
CA SER A 312 21.19 2.80 9.24
C SER A 312 21.72 2.11 10.51
N THR A 313 21.24 0.90 10.80
CA THR A 313 21.67 0.09 11.94
C THR A 313 21.60 -1.38 11.56
N LEU A 314 22.65 -2.14 11.86
CA LEU A 314 22.67 -3.59 11.74
C LEU A 314 22.63 -4.22 13.13
N ILE A 315 21.76 -5.20 13.31
CA ILE A 315 21.63 -5.92 14.57
C ILE A 315 21.95 -7.38 14.31
N ILE A 316 23.06 -7.87 14.87
CA ILE A 316 23.40 -9.29 14.88
C ILE A 316 22.60 -9.94 16.00
N ASN A 317 21.52 -10.63 15.66
CA ASN A 317 20.64 -11.31 16.59
C ASN A 317 21.04 -12.78 16.76
N LYS A 318 20.52 -13.42 17.81
CA LYS A 318 20.81 -14.82 18.19
C LYS A 318 22.28 -15.06 18.55
N VAL A 319 22.93 -14.06 19.17
CA VAL A 319 24.34 -14.13 19.56
C VAL A 319 24.62 -15.15 20.66
N ASP A 320 23.59 -15.68 21.31
CA ASP A 320 23.63 -16.80 22.23
C ASP A 320 23.89 -18.15 21.55
N LEU A 321 23.69 -18.23 20.24
CA LEU A 321 23.81 -19.47 19.46
C LEU A 321 25.12 -19.58 18.66
N VAL A 322 26.03 -18.61 18.82
CA VAL A 322 27.28 -18.50 18.06
C VAL A 322 28.46 -18.15 18.95
N SER A 323 29.63 -18.67 18.58
CA SER A 323 30.88 -18.39 19.27
C SER A 323 31.34 -16.95 19.07
N ALA A 324 32.21 -16.46 19.96
CA ALA A 324 32.79 -15.12 19.81
C ALA A 324 33.58 -14.96 18.49
N ALA A 325 34.17 -16.04 17.96
CA ALA A 325 34.88 -16.02 16.68
C ALA A 325 33.91 -15.83 15.50
N GLU A 326 32.83 -16.59 15.45
CA GLU A 326 31.80 -16.45 14.41
C GLU A 326 31.16 -15.06 14.43
N ARG A 327 30.84 -14.53 15.61
CA ARG A 327 30.32 -13.16 15.76
C ARG A 327 31.26 -12.11 15.17
N ARG A 328 32.58 -12.24 15.43
CA ARG A 328 33.59 -11.33 14.84
C ARG A 328 33.62 -11.44 13.32
N MET A 329 33.58 -12.65 12.75
CA MET A 329 33.54 -12.85 11.30
C MET A 329 32.31 -12.23 10.64
N VAL A 330 31.14 -12.38 11.25
CA VAL A 330 29.89 -11.74 10.80
C VAL A 330 30.05 -10.23 10.84
N ALA A 331 30.48 -9.66 11.98
CA ALA A 331 30.66 -8.22 12.15
C ALA A 331 31.67 -7.64 11.14
N GLU A 332 32.81 -8.29 10.92
CA GLU A 332 33.79 -7.88 9.91
C GLU A 332 33.22 -7.90 8.49
N THR A 333 32.44 -8.93 8.15
CA THR A 333 31.78 -9.03 6.85
C THR A 333 30.78 -7.89 6.66
N LEU A 334 29.97 -7.59 7.68
CA LEU A 334 29.02 -6.48 7.65
C LEU A 334 29.72 -5.12 7.56
N ARG A 335 30.84 -4.91 8.26
CA ARG A 335 31.66 -3.69 8.15
C ARG A 335 32.24 -3.50 6.75
N ARG A 336 32.69 -4.59 6.09
CA ARG A 336 33.14 -4.51 4.69
C ARG A 336 32.01 -4.10 3.75
N LEU A 337 30.78 -4.51 4.04
CA LEU A 337 29.60 -4.15 3.24
C LEU A 337 29.13 -2.71 3.50
N ASN A 338 29.22 -2.25 4.74
CA ASN A 338 28.83 -0.91 5.16
C ASN A 338 29.75 -0.42 6.30
N PRO A 339 30.83 0.32 5.98
CA PRO A 339 31.84 0.71 6.97
C PRO A 339 31.35 1.70 8.04
N SER A 340 30.32 2.48 7.75
CA SER A 340 29.82 3.56 8.60
C SER A 340 28.60 3.18 9.45
N VAL A 341 28.13 1.93 9.36
CA VAL A 341 26.91 1.50 10.05
C VAL A 341 27.17 1.15 11.52
N ALA A 342 26.23 1.54 12.38
CA ALA A 342 26.22 1.06 13.75
C ALA A 342 25.86 -0.44 13.76
N ILE A 343 26.72 -1.26 14.37
CA ILE A 343 26.48 -2.68 14.57
C ILE A 343 26.22 -2.92 16.06
N ALA A 344 25.09 -3.53 16.37
CA ALA A 344 24.75 -3.96 17.72
C ALA A 344 24.50 -5.47 17.77
N THR A 345 24.67 -6.06 18.94
CA THR A 345 24.32 -7.46 19.19
C THR A 345 22.96 -7.56 19.87
N ALA A 346 22.26 -8.67 19.64
CA ALA A 346 20.99 -8.92 20.29
C ALA A 346 20.76 -10.41 20.61
N ARG A 347 20.06 -10.64 21.72
CA ARG A 347 19.52 -11.96 22.12
C ARG A 347 18.01 -11.88 22.17
N TYR A 348 17.31 -12.78 21.48
CA TYR A 348 15.85 -12.76 21.42
C TYR A 348 15.28 -11.38 21.03
N GLY A 349 15.96 -10.65 20.12
CA GLY A 349 15.58 -9.29 19.73
C GLY A 349 15.83 -8.20 20.78
N ALA A 350 16.42 -8.53 21.94
CA ALA A 350 16.90 -7.55 22.91
C ALA A 350 18.28 -7.04 22.48
N VAL A 351 18.39 -5.75 22.16
CA VAL A 351 19.70 -5.15 21.88
C VAL A 351 20.50 -5.09 23.16
N GLU A 352 21.71 -5.64 23.16
CA GLU A 352 22.62 -5.54 24.29
C GLU A 352 23.18 -4.10 24.34
N PRO A 353 23.27 -3.48 25.53
CA PRO A 353 23.72 -2.09 25.68
C PRO A 353 25.18 -1.86 25.27
N GLU A 354 25.94 -2.94 25.09
CA GLU A 354 27.30 -2.90 24.58
C GLU A 354 27.23 -2.83 23.04
N LEU A 355 27.10 -1.60 22.52
CA LEU A 355 27.52 -1.31 21.16
C LEU A 355 28.99 -1.72 21.09
N GLU A 356 29.27 -2.89 20.50
CA GLU A 356 30.62 -3.30 20.11
C GLU A 356 31.11 -2.29 19.03
N ALA A 357 31.51 -1.11 19.49
CA ALA A 357 32.46 -0.26 18.79
C ALA A 357 33.80 -1.00 18.83
N VAL A 358 33.89 -2.11 18.11
CA VAL A 358 35.17 -2.70 17.75
C VAL A 358 35.87 -1.60 16.95
N PRO A 359 37.04 -1.12 17.39
CA PRO A 359 37.65 0.08 16.84
C PRO A 359 37.76 -0.03 15.32
N ALA A 360 37.48 1.07 14.62
CA ALA A 360 37.77 1.19 13.21
C ALA A 360 39.22 0.72 12.98
N ILE A 361 39.41 -0.25 12.08
CA ILE A 361 40.75 -0.61 11.65
C ILE A 361 41.27 0.63 10.93
N ASP A 362 42.29 1.25 11.52
CA ASP A 362 43.03 2.35 10.95
C ASP A 362 43.59 1.89 9.58
N PRO A 363 43.26 2.56 8.46
CA PRO A 363 43.71 2.12 7.14
C PRO A 363 45.23 2.16 6.94
N ASP A 364 46.00 2.67 7.92
CA ASP A 364 47.40 3.03 7.73
C ASP A 364 48.44 2.13 8.45
N HIS A 365 48.04 0.97 9.00
CA HIS A 365 48.98 0.03 9.63
C HIS A 365 49.23 -1.23 8.79
N GLY A 366 49.59 -1.01 7.53
CA GLY A 366 50.01 -2.04 6.58
C GLY A 366 51.30 -1.69 5.86
N ASN A 367 52.26 -1.01 6.51
CA ASN A 367 53.58 -0.79 5.95
C ASN A 367 54.67 -1.25 6.93
N HIS A 368 55.40 -2.28 6.48
CA HIS A 368 56.72 -2.78 6.91
C HIS A 368 56.76 -4.27 7.24
N ALA A 369 56.89 -5.11 6.21
CA ALA A 369 57.83 -6.22 6.19
C ALA A 369 57.97 -6.76 4.76
N GLY A 370 59.16 -6.58 4.17
CA GLY A 370 59.51 -7.23 2.90
C GLY A 370 60.07 -6.30 1.82
N HIS A 371 61.08 -5.49 2.14
CA HIS A 371 61.97 -4.93 1.12
C HIS A 371 63.26 -5.74 1.13
N ASP A 372 63.44 -6.54 0.08
CA ASP A 372 64.71 -7.10 -0.34
C ASP A 372 65.44 -5.99 -1.15
N PRO A 373 66.60 -5.48 -0.72
CA PRO A 373 67.24 -4.32 -1.35
C PRO A 373 68.14 -4.80 -2.50
N ALA A 374 67.54 -5.24 -3.60
CA ALA A 374 68.28 -5.55 -4.83
C ALA A 374 67.36 -5.42 -6.05
N CYS A 375 67.19 -4.20 -6.56
CA CYS A 375 66.91 -3.91 -7.97
C CYS A 375 66.81 -2.38 -8.17
N ALA A 376 67.96 -1.70 -8.07
CA ALA A 376 68.14 -0.35 -8.59
C ALA A 376 68.68 -0.48 -10.02
N ASP A 377 67.77 -0.66 -10.98
CA ASP A 377 67.87 -0.21 -12.38
C ASP A 377 66.85 -1.00 -13.20
N HIS A 378 65.78 -0.33 -13.63
CA HIS A 378 65.30 -0.39 -15.02
C HIS A 378 64.07 0.50 -15.22
N GLN A 379 64.19 1.41 -16.19
CA GLN A 379 63.14 2.27 -16.72
C GLN A 379 62.06 1.44 -17.40
N CYS A 380 60.79 1.70 -17.09
CA CYS A 380 59.67 1.27 -17.93
C CYS A 380 58.71 2.45 -18.13
N SER A 381 58.70 2.95 -19.36
CA SER A 381 57.85 4.00 -19.87
C SER A 381 56.44 3.47 -20.19
N HIS A 382 55.44 4.30 -19.89
CA HIS A 382 54.05 4.09 -20.30
C HIS A 382 53.89 4.33 -21.81
N ALA A 383 53.30 3.37 -22.52
CA ALA A 383 52.76 3.57 -23.87
C ALA A 383 51.31 3.07 -23.93
N ALA A 384 50.41 3.99 -24.27
CA ALA A 384 49.00 3.74 -24.54
C ALA A 384 48.84 3.11 -25.93
N HIS A 385 48.02 2.06 -26.05
CA HIS A 385 47.63 1.49 -27.33
C HIS A 385 46.16 1.79 -27.62
N ALA A 386 45.94 2.63 -28.63
CA ALA A 386 44.70 2.75 -29.38
C ALA A 386 44.78 1.82 -30.60
N HIS A 387 43.65 1.20 -30.98
CA HIS A 387 43.51 0.51 -32.26
C HIS A 387 42.27 0.96 -33.01
N SER A 388 42.52 1.38 -34.24
CA SER A 388 41.62 1.79 -35.33
C SER A 388 41.39 0.64 -36.31
N HIS A 389 40.23 0.57 -36.97
CA HIS A 389 40.08 -0.07 -38.28
C HIS A 389 39.17 0.72 -39.22
N ASP A 390 39.58 0.71 -40.50
CA ASP A 390 39.29 1.58 -41.65
C ASP A 390 37.92 1.35 -42.38
N PRO A 391 37.52 2.26 -43.29
CA PRO A 391 36.31 2.20 -44.12
C PRO A 391 36.58 1.81 -45.59
N GLN A 392 35.52 1.46 -46.36
CA GLN A 392 35.26 1.70 -47.82
C GLN A 392 34.42 0.56 -48.47
N PRO A 393 33.79 0.72 -49.66
CA PRO A 393 33.13 1.90 -50.25
C PRO A 393 31.73 1.59 -50.90
N SER A 394 31.14 2.64 -51.47
CA SER A 394 29.83 2.81 -52.13
C SER A 394 29.52 1.98 -53.38
N HIS A 395 28.24 1.65 -53.59
CA HIS A 395 27.62 1.64 -54.92
C HIS A 395 26.22 2.28 -54.91
N THR A 396 25.99 3.04 -55.97
CA THR A 396 24.83 3.86 -56.35
C THR A 396 23.68 3.04 -56.91
N GLY A 397 22.44 3.42 -56.61
CA GLY A 397 21.25 2.94 -57.31
C GLY A 397 19.98 3.64 -56.81
N ALA A 398 19.55 4.67 -57.53
CA ALA A 398 18.34 5.45 -57.28
C ALA A 398 17.11 4.70 -57.79
N HIS A 399 16.07 4.56 -56.96
CA HIS A 399 14.68 4.40 -57.41
C HIS A 399 13.72 5.07 -56.40
N ASP A 400 13.05 6.11 -56.90
CA ASP A 400 11.82 6.70 -56.34
C ASP A 400 10.68 5.67 -56.30
N HIS A 401 9.84 5.74 -55.26
CA HIS A 401 8.36 5.81 -55.34
C HIS A 401 7.68 5.53 -53.96
N PRO A 402 6.43 5.98 -53.76
CA PRO A 402 5.96 6.69 -52.57
C PRO A 402 5.26 5.80 -51.53
N ALA A 403 5.13 6.36 -50.32
CA ALA A 403 4.35 5.80 -49.22
C ALA A 403 2.84 5.70 -49.53
N PRO A 404 2.19 4.59 -49.14
CA PRO A 404 0.75 4.54 -48.89
C PRO A 404 0.44 4.38 -47.37
N PRO A 405 -0.82 4.65 -46.96
CA PRO A 405 -1.18 4.87 -45.57
C PRO A 405 -1.30 3.57 -44.77
N ARG A 406 -1.09 3.68 -43.46
CA ARG A 406 -1.38 2.64 -42.48
C ARG A 406 -2.89 2.40 -42.46
N HIS A 407 -3.32 1.21 -42.88
CA HIS A 407 -4.62 0.65 -42.57
C HIS A 407 -4.51 -0.17 -41.29
N GLU A 408 -5.31 0.21 -40.30
CA GLU A 408 -5.58 -0.55 -39.09
C GLU A 408 -6.40 -1.79 -39.46
N HIS A 409 -5.88 -2.97 -39.10
CA HIS A 409 -6.68 -4.19 -39.01
C HIS A 409 -6.62 -4.68 -37.57
N GLU A 410 -7.74 -4.51 -36.88
CA GLU A 410 -8.09 -5.19 -35.65
C GLU A 410 -8.13 -6.70 -35.93
N HIS A 411 -7.25 -7.45 -35.27
CA HIS A 411 -7.42 -8.88 -35.07
C HIS A 411 -7.59 -9.11 -33.57
N GLU A 412 -8.85 -9.32 -33.18
CA GLU A 412 -9.21 -9.97 -31.92
C GLU A 412 -8.60 -11.38 -31.91
N HIS A 413 -7.57 -11.57 -31.08
CA HIS A 413 -7.16 -12.88 -30.63
C HIS A 413 -7.50 -12.99 -29.15
N GLU A 414 -8.59 -13.70 -28.84
CA GLU A 414 -8.80 -14.30 -27.53
C GLU A 414 -7.66 -15.27 -27.25
N HIS A 415 -6.65 -14.79 -26.54
CA HIS A 415 -5.73 -15.66 -25.82
C HIS A 415 -6.07 -15.59 -24.33
N ALA A 416 -6.66 -16.67 -23.84
CA ALA A 416 -6.66 -16.98 -22.43
C ALA A 416 -5.20 -17.23 -22.00
N HIS A 417 -4.51 -16.16 -21.63
CA HIS A 417 -3.27 -16.24 -20.90
C HIS A 417 -3.62 -16.22 -19.41
N GLU A 418 -3.43 -17.37 -18.76
CA GLU A 418 -3.19 -17.40 -17.31
C GLU A 418 -1.98 -16.50 -17.05
N HIS A 419 -2.23 -15.30 -16.56
CA HIS A 419 -1.19 -14.41 -16.08
C HIS A 419 -0.66 -14.96 -14.75
N GLN A 420 0.33 -15.84 -14.84
CA GLN A 420 1.18 -16.17 -13.71
C GLN A 420 2.10 -14.96 -13.49
N HIS A 421 1.75 -14.12 -12.52
CA HIS A 421 2.50 -12.91 -12.21
C HIS A 421 3.83 -13.25 -11.52
N ASP A 422 4.94 -12.87 -12.14
CA ASP A 422 6.28 -13.01 -11.60
C ASP A 422 6.52 -12.10 -10.38
N HIS A 423 7.12 -12.66 -9.33
CA HIS A 423 7.34 -12.01 -8.03
C HIS A 423 8.84 -11.93 -7.70
N ALA A 424 9.27 -10.95 -6.90
CA ALA A 424 10.67 -10.79 -6.46
C ALA A 424 11.24 -12.01 -5.68
N GLY A 425 10.38 -12.87 -5.12
CA GLY A 425 10.77 -14.18 -4.59
C GLY A 425 11.26 -15.13 -5.70
N ALA A 426 10.64 -15.08 -6.88
CA ALA A 426 11.02 -15.87 -8.06
C ALA A 426 12.37 -15.42 -8.64
N GLU A 427 12.72 -14.12 -8.58
CA GLU A 427 14.06 -13.63 -8.97
C GLU A 427 15.18 -14.21 -8.07
N LEU A 428 14.86 -14.53 -6.82
CA LEU A 428 15.75 -15.23 -5.89
C LEU A 428 15.50 -16.76 -5.88
N GLY A 429 14.63 -17.28 -6.74
CA GLY A 429 14.27 -18.71 -6.83
C GLY A 429 13.45 -19.28 -5.66
N PHE A 430 12.92 -18.44 -4.78
CA PHE A 430 12.10 -18.85 -3.64
C PHE A 430 10.63 -18.97 -4.01
N VAL A 431 10.03 -20.11 -3.65
CA VAL A 431 8.60 -20.41 -3.76
C VAL A 431 7.98 -20.53 -2.37
N SER A 432 6.68 -20.24 -2.28
CA SER A 432 5.89 -20.46 -1.07
C SER A 432 4.95 -21.63 -1.28
N TRP A 433 4.94 -22.57 -0.34
CA TRP A 433 3.99 -23.67 -0.26
C TRP A 433 3.12 -23.50 0.99
N GLN A 434 1.83 -23.80 0.87
CA GLN A 434 0.85 -23.65 1.96
C GLN A 434 -0.07 -24.87 2.01
N ALA A 435 -0.48 -25.25 3.21
CA ALA A 435 -1.50 -26.28 3.41
C ALA A 435 -2.31 -26.04 4.69
N GLU A 436 -3.55 -26.49 4.68
CA GLU A 436 -4.35 -26.65 5.90
C GLU A 436 -4.07 -28.01 6.53
N LEU A 437 -3.94 -28.03 7.86
CA LEU A 437 -3.74 -29.26 8.63
C LEU A 437 -5.07 -29.67 9.22
N ALA A 438 -5.53 -30.89 8.91
CA ALA A 438 -6.75 -31.44 9.49
C ALA A 438 -6.42 -32.42 10.61
N GLY A 439 -7.11 -32.30 11.75
CA GLY A 439 -7.03 -33.25 12.86
C GLY A 439 -6.06 -32.85 13.98
N ILE A 440 -5.71 -33.83 14.82
CA ILE A 440 -4.77 -33.66 15.93
C ILE A 440 -3.45 -34.32 15.55
N ALA A 441 -2.37 -33.54 15.55
CA ALA A 441 -1.03 -34.00 15.29
C ALA A 441 -0.45 -34.73 16.52
N ASP A 442 0.26 -35.83 16.28
CA ASP A 442 1.14 -36.41 17.29
C ASP A 442 2.39 -35.51 17.49
N PRO A 443 2.67 -35.00 18.70
CA PRO A 443 3.83 -34.15 18.95
C PRO A 443 5.17 -34.76 18.55
N ALA A 444 5.34 -36.08 18.73
CA ALA A 444 6.60 -36.76 18.41
C ALA A 444 6.80 -36.87 16.90
N ALA A 445 5.75 -37.28 16.16
CA ALA A 445 5.78 -37.30 14.70
C ALA A 445 6.02 -35.91 14.10
N LEU A 446 5.36 -34.88 14.64
CA LEU A 446 5.52 -33.49 14.21
C LEU A 446 6.97 -33.01 14.39
N ALA A 447 7.58 -33.25 15.55
CA ALA A 447 8.98 -32.92 15.79
C ALA A 447 9.92 -33.63 14.77
N GLY A 448 9.66 -34.90 14.47
CA GLY A 448 10.41 -35.67 13.49
C GLY A 448 10.34 -35.09 12.06
N VAL A 449 9.16 -34.60 11.65
CA VAL A 449 8.99 -33.92 10.35
C VAL A 449 9.73 -32.59 10.33
N LEU A 450 9.65 -31.79 11.40
CA LEU A 450 10.37 -30.51 11.49
C LEU A 450 11.89 -30.72 11.45
N GLU A 451 12.41 -31.76 12.11
CA GLU A 451 13.82 -32.13 11.98
C GLU A 451 14.19 -32.60 10.58
N ALA A 452 13.35 -33.42 9.93
CA ALA A 452 13.58 -33.85 8.55
C ALA A 452 13.64 -32.65 7.57
N ILE A 453 12.82 -31.62 7.82
CA ILE A 453 12.87 -30.34 7.10
C ILE A 453 14.22 -29.64 7.33
N THR A 454 14.72 -29.56 8.57
CA THR A 454 16.04 -28.96 8.83
C THR A 454 17.20 -29.71 8.16
N ARG A 455 17.05 -31.01 7.93
CA ARG A 455 18.00 -31.87 7.20
C ARG A 455 17.87 -31.78 5.67
N GLY A 456 16.91 -31.00 5.15
CA GLY A 456 16.71 -30.81 3.71
C GLY A 456 15.95 -31.93 3.00
N ALA A 457 15.21 -32.78 3.73
CA ALA A 457 14.50 -33.92 3.15
C ALA A 457 13.39 -33.54 2.13
N TYR A 458 12.92 -32.29 2.16
CA TYR A 458 11.80 -31.79 1.35
C TYR A 458 12.17 -30.56 0.49
N GLY A 459 13.45 -30.44 0.13
CA GLY A 459 14.00 -29.31 -0.61
C GLY A 459 14.72 -28.28 0.28
N GLU A 460 15.14 -27.16 -0.32
CA GLU A 460 15.89 -26.10 0.37
C GLU A 460 14.91 -25.15 1.08
N ILE A 461 14.37 -25.60 2.21
CA ILE A 461 13.39 -24.83 2.99
C ILE A 461 14.11 -23.86 3.92
N LYS A 462 13.88 -22.55 3.73
CA LYS A 462 14.46 -21.48 4.56
C LYS A 462 13.63 -21.15 5.79
N ARG A 463 12.30 -21.23 5.66
CA ARG A 463 11.37 -20.98 6.77
C ARG A 463 10.17 -21.89 6.70
N VAL A 464 9.77 -22.42 7.84
CA VAL A 464 8.43 -23.00 8.06
C VAL A 464 7.79 -22.30 9.23
N LYS A 465 6.51 -22.00 9.13
CA LYS A 465 5.69 -21.60 10.25
C LYS A 465 4.37 -22.35 10.15
N GLY A 466 3.88 -22.82 11.27
CA GLY A 466 2.56 -23.39 11.30
C GLY A 466 1.95 -23.42 12.68
N LEU A 467 0.63 -23.55 12.67
CA LEU A 467 -0.18 -23.71 13.84
C LEU A 467 -0.94 -25.03 13.69
N THR A 468 -0.88 -25.87 14.71
CA THR A 468 -1.65 -27.12 14.71
C THR A 468 -2.11 -27.50 16.11
N ARG A 469 -3.09 -28.40 16.19
CA ARG A 469 -3.44 -29.06 17.44
C ARG A 469 -2.48 -30.22 17.66
N ALA A 470 -1.83 -30.27 18.82
CA ALA A 470 -0.98 -31.40 19.19
C ALA A 470 -1.34 -31.85 20.61
N GLY A 471 -1.80 -33.10 20.75
CA GLY A 471 -2.36 -33.61 22.00
C GLY A 471 -3.59 -32.83 22.48
N ALA A 472 -3.54 -32.29 23.70
CA ALA A 472 -4.65 -31.58 24.34
C ALA A 472 -4.70 -30.06 24.05
N GLY A 473 -3.74 -29.52 23.29
CA GLY A 473 -3.60 -28.07 23.11
C GLY A 473 -3.20 -27.66 21.70
N TRP A 474 -3.14 -26.35 21.49
CA TRP A 474 -2.59 -25.77 20.26
C TRP A 474 -1.10 -25.54 20.41
N VAL A 475 -0.37 -25.75 19.32
CA VAL A 475 1.08 -25.58 19.25
C VAL A 475 1.42 -24.74 18.03
N ASN A 476 2.23 -23.71 18.26
CA ASN A 476 2.89 -22.94 17.21
C ASN A 476 4.28 -23.55 16.99
N PHE A 477 4.61 -23.86 15.75
CA PHE A 477 5.90 -24.41 15.39
C PHE A 477 6.56 -23.58 14.29
N ASP A 478 7.88 -23.48 14.37
CA ASP A 478 8.66 -22.77 13.38
C ASP A 478 9.94 -23.54 13.03
N VAL A 479 10.36 -23.43 11.77
CA VAL A 479 11.69 -23.82 11.34
C VAL A 479 12.33 -22.59 10.71
N ALA A 480 13.49 -22.17 11.23
CA ALA A 480 14.23 -21.07 10.65
C ALA A 480 15.72 -21.16 11.01
N GLY A 481 16.59 -20.82 10.06
CA GLY A 481 18.05 -20.88 10.29
C GLY A 481 18.53 -22.30 10.66
N GLY A 482 17.93 -23.34 10.07
CA GLY A 482 18.30 -24.74 10.28
C GLY A 482 17.87 -25.34 11.63
N ARG A 483 17.02 -24.66 12.41
CA ARG A 483 16.52 -25.14 13.70
C ARG A 483 15.00 -25.20 13.72
N ALA A 484 14.46 -26.22 14.37
CA ALA A 484 13.04 -26.37 14.63
C ALA A 484 12.69 -25.95 16.06
N SER A 485 11.55 -25.29 16.25
CA SER A 485 11.02 -24.91 17.56
C SER A 485 9.51 -25.19 17.63
N MET A 486 9.02 -25.49 18.83
CA MET A 486 7.61 -25.75 19.12
C MET A 486 7.25 -25.09 20.45
N THR A 487 6.14 -24.34 20.48
CA THR A 487 5.68 -23.62 21.67
C THR A 487 4.17 -23.76 21.84
N ALA A 488 3.70 -23.86 23.08
CA ALA A 488 2.28 -23.91 23.37
C ALA A 488 1.60 -22.59 22.97
N PHE A 489 0.42 -22.70 22.36
CA PHE A 489 -0.36 -21.56 21.87
C PHE A 489 -1.77 -21.58 22.45
N ALA A 490 -2.30 -20.41 22.82
CA ALA A 490 -3.68 -20.25 23.29
C ALA A 490 -4.54 -19.72 22.13
N ALA A 491 -5.25 -20.61 21.45
CA ALA A 491 -6.03 -20.25 20.26
C ALA A 491 -7.37 -19.59 20.61
N ALA A 492 -7.78 -18.65 19.77
CA ALA A 492 -9.11 -18.04 19.80
C ALA A 492 -10.18 -19.01 19.25
N ALA A 493 -11.46 -18.72 19.53
CA ALA A 493 -12.58 -19.51 19.04
C ALA A 493 -12.63 -19.46 17.49
N GLY A 494 -12.57 -20.63 16.84
CA GLY A 494 -12.62 -20.75 15.38
C GLY A 494 -11.25 -20.74 14.67
N GLU A 495 -10.13 -20.74 15.39
CA GLU A 495 -8.80 -20.83 14.77
C GLU A 495 -8.61 -22.15 14.01
N THR A 496 -7.97 -22.09 12.83
CA THR A 496 -7.70 -23.25 11.97
C THR A 496 -6.21 -23.59 11.94
N ALA A 497 -5.91 -24.88 11.81
CA ALA A 497 -4.54 -25.35 11.72
C ALA A 497 -4.01 -25.17 10.29
N ARG A 498 -2.85 -24.54 10.17
CA ARG A 498 -2.27 -24.08 8.89
C ARG A 498 -0.77 -24.14 8.94
N ILE A 499 -0.16 -24.32 7.77
CA ILE A 499 1.29 -24.32 7.62
C ILE A 499 1.68 -23.57 6.34
N VAL A 500 2.79 -22.85 6.44
CA VAL A 500 3.47 -22.15 5.36
C VAL A 500 4.93 -22.58 5.38
N ALA A 501 5.45 -22.96 4.22
CA ALA A 501 6.87 -23.19 3.98
C ALA A 501 7.36 -22.26 2.86
N ILE A 502 8.56 -21.70 3.04
CA ILE A 502 9.22 -20.82 2.07
C ILE A 502 10.64 -21.34 1.84
N GLY A 503 11.03 -21.52 0.58
CA GLY A 503 12.24 -22.22 0.21
C GLY A 503 12.43 -22.33 -1.30
N ARG A 504 13.51 -22.97 -1.74
CA ARG A 504 13.76 -23.30 -3.14
C ARG A 504 13.50 -24.79 -3.38
N SER A 505 12.98 -25.12 -4.56
CA SER A 505 12.72 -26.52 -4.97
C SER A 505 11.93 -27.31 -3.90
N ILE A 506 10.88 -26.69 -3.35
CA ILE A 506 10.08 -27.31 -2.28
C ILE A 506 9.35 -28.54 -2.84
N ASP A 507 9.55 -29.69 -2.19
CA ASP A 507 8.73 -30.88 -2.41
C ASP A 507 7.38 -30.75 -1.67
N GLY A 508 6.44 -30.01 -2.28
CA GLY A 508 5.13 -29.77 -1.69
C GLY A 508 4.30 -31.05 -1.47
N LEU A 509 4.49 -32.07 -2.31
CA LEU A 509 3.75 -33.33 -2.22
C LEU A 509 4.30 -34.20 -1.08
N GLY A 510 5.63 -34.24 -0.91
CA GLY A 510 6.30 -34.84 0.24
C GLY A 510 5.92 -34.16 1.56
N LEU A 511 5.91 -32.82 1.61
CA LEU A 511 5.46 -32.07 2.79
C LEU A 511 4.00 -32.37 3.14
N THR A 512 3.09 -32.34 2.17
CA THR A 512 1.67 -32.66 2.39
C THR A 512 1.52 -34.06 2.98
N THR A 513 2.24 -35.04 2.43
CA THR A 513 2.19 -36.43 2.88
C THR A 513 2.75 -36.58 4.30
N ALA A 514 3.89 -35.96 4.59
CA ALA A 514 4.54 -36.02 5.90
C ALA A 514 3.66 -35.41 7.00
N PHE A 515 3.08 -34.23 6.75
CA PHE A 515 2.20 -33.59 7.72
C PHE A 515 0.86 -34.30 7.86
N SER A 516 0.31 -34.88 6.79
CA SER A 516 -0.91 -35.70 6.86
C SER A 516 -0.69 -37.01 7.61
N ALA A 517 0.52 -37.59 7.55
CA ALA A 517 0.87 -38.77 8.33
C ALA A 517 1.01 -38.48 9.83
N CYS A 518 1.28 -37.23 10.20
CA CYS A 518 1.36 -36.81 11.59
C CYS A 518 -0.02 -36.59 12.23
N THR A 519 -1.07 -36.39 11.43
CA THR A 519 -2.41 -36.11 11.94
C THR A 519 -3.24 -37.38 12.03
N THR A 520 -3.82 -37.62 13.22
CA THR A 520 -4.87 -38.62 13.37
C THR A 520 -6.18 -38.00 12.91
N ARG A 521 -6.82 -38.59 11.91
CA ARG A 521 -8.19 -38.21 11.54
C ARG A 521 -9.10 -38.50 12.72
N GLN A 522 -9.75 -37.48 13.27
CA GLN A 522 -10.95 -37.71 14.07
C GLN A 522 -11.95 -38.44 13.16
N ALA A 523 -12.38 -39.64 13.57
CA ALA A 523 -13.62 -40.20 13.06
C ALA A 523 -14.72 -39.17 13.36
N ALA A 524 -15.53 -38.89 12.34
CA ALA A 524 -16.55 -37.85 12.29
C ALA A 524 -17.51 -37.85 13.48
#